data_AF-A0ABD6IR22-F1
#
_entry.id   AF-A0ABD6IR22-F1
#
_cell.length_a   1.000
_cell.length_b   1.000
_cell.length_c   1.000
_cell.angle_alpha   90.00
_cell.angle_beta   90.00
_cell.angle_gamma   90.00
#
_symmetry.space_group_name_H-M   'P 1'
#
loop_
_entity.id
_entity.type
_entity.pdbx_description
1 polymer ?
#
loop_
_entity_poly.entity_id
_entity_poly.type
_entity_poly.pdbx_seq_one_letter_code
_entity_poly.pdbx_strand_id
1 'polypeptide(L)'
;MRQAATDEIICVTDWTPSAPGQLTTLAVSGERAEAAERVAAAALGGTAELTSWLELPVDARRRLVGACRSVPTLGMHCVRGEERTGTAPDGFRQAAADDTAEQFLSRLPGRVADHRTRFVTDSSFPGLRELARLTALVCRETYDRTDVPEDEDLLEIYETYSVGSLSASAPAGG
;
A
#
# COMPACT_ATOMS: atom_id res chain seq x y z
N MET A 1 -28.13 -21.93 12.57
CA MET A 1 -27.75 -20.52 12.72
C MET A 1 -26.42 -20.33 12.00
N ARG A 2 -26.41 -19.69 10.82
CA ARG A 2 -25.15 -19.32 10.16
C ARG A 2 -24.56 -18.15 10.94
N GLN A 3 -23.35 -18.31 11.45
CA GLN A 3 -22.53 -17.19 11.90
C GLN A 3 -22.52 -16.17 10.76
N ALA A 4 -22.93 -14.93 11.02
CA ALA A 4 -22.64 -13.85 10.09
C ALA A 4 -21.12 -13.76 10.01
N ALA A 5 -20.54 -14.22 8.91
CA ALA A 5 -19.12 -14.03 8.66
C ALA A 5 -18.89 -12.52 8.74
N THR A 6 -18.19 -12.08 9.78
CA THR A 6 -17.78 -10.70 9.86
C THR A 6 -16.73 -10.55 8.77
N ASP A 7 -17.05 -9.87 7.67
CA ASP A 7 -16.08 -9.63 6.61
C ASP A 7 -14.86 -8.93 7.21
N GLU A 8 -13.71 -9.56 7.06
CA GLU A 8 -12.43 -9.05 7.55
C GLU A 8 -11.74 -8.28 6.41
N ILE A 9 -11.16 -7.13 6.73
CA ILE A 9 -10.23 -6.41 5.85
C ILE A 9 -8.83 -6.67 6.37
N ILE A 10 -8.00 -7.27 5.53
CA ILE A 10 -6.58 -7.48 5.83
C ILE A 10 -5.79 -6.33 5.23
N CYS A 11 -5.09 -5.61 6.09
CA CYS A 11 -4.21 -4.50 5.73
C CYS A 11 -2.76 -4.99 5.78
N VAL A 12 -2.19 -5.23 4.62
CA VAL A 12 -0.77 -5.57 4.49
C VAL A 12 0.01 -4.28 4.44
N THR A 13 0.87 -4.05 5.43
CA THR A 13 1.70 -2.86 5.51
C THR A 13 3.15 -3.20 5.18
N ASP A 14 3.81 -2.31 4.46
CA ASP A 14 5.26 -2.35 4.31
C ASP A 14 5.89 -1.03 4.76
N TRP A 15 6.82 -1.18 5.70
CA TRP A 15 7.78 -0.17 6.09
C TRP A 15 9.03 -0.43 5.28
N THR A 16 9.16 0.22 4.14
CA THR A 16 10.27 -0.08 3.23
C THR A 16 11.55 0.55 3.79
N PRO A 17 12.60 -0.24 4.14
CA PRO A 17 13.86 0.33 4.63
C PRO A 17 14.56 1.21 3.57
N SER A 18 14.31 0.93 2.30
CA SER A 18 14.80 1.73 1.17
C SER A 18 13.99 3.00 0.90
N ALA A 19 12.89 3.22 1.63
CA ALA A 19 12.13 4.48 1.65
C ALA A 19 11.79 4.88 3.11
N PRO A 20 12.79 5.34 3.89
CA PRO A 20 12.56 5.86 5.24
C PRO A 20 11.50 6.97 5.23
N GLY A 21 10.63 6.99 6.24
CA GLY A 21 9.55 7.98 6.32
C GLY A 21 8.38 7.70 5.39
N GLN A 22 8.20 6.45 4.93
CA GLN A 22 7.02 6.07 4.14
C GLN A 22 6.35 4.83 4.71
N LEU A 23 5.01 4.85 4.75
CA LEU A 23 4.16 3.70 5.00
C LEU A 23 3.31 3.44 3.76
N THR A 24 3.34 2.21 3.24
CA THR A 24 2.38 1.78 2.22
C THR A 24 1.49 0.68 2.79
N THR A 25 0.18 0.86 2.66
CA THR A 25 -0.85 -0.06 3.10
C THR A 25 -1.66 -0.54 1.90
N LEU A 26 -1.74 -1.86 1.73
CA LEU A 26 -2.65 -2.51 0.80
C LEU A 26 -3.80 -3.16 1.56
N ALA A 27 -5.04 -2.86 1.15
CA ALA A 27 -6.21 -3.52 1.70
C ALA A 27 -6.68 -4.65 0.77
N VAL A 28 -6.96 -5.81 1.35
CA VAL A 28 -7.61 -6.93 0.67
C VAL A 28 -8.77 -7.45 1.52
N SER A 29 -9.80 -7.99 0.87
CA SER A 29 -10.85 -8.75 1.57
C SER A 29 -10.24 -10.04 2.14
N GLY A 30 -10.56 -10.36 3.39
CA GLY A 30 -10.10 -11.57 4.07
C GLY A 30 -10.48 -12.84 3.31
N GLU A 31 -11.68 -12.88 2.71
CA GLU A 31 -12.12 -14.01 1.88
C GLU A 31 -11.25 -14.22 0.63
N ARG A 32 -10.62 -13.14 0.12
CA ARG A 32 -9.80 -13.16 -1.08
C ARG A 32 -8.30 -13.11 -0.80
N ALA A 33 -7.88 -12.98 0.46
CA ALA A 33 -6.49 -12.72 0.81
C ALA A 33 -5.52 -13.79 0.28
N GLU A 34 -5.87 -15.07 0.39
CA GLU A 34 -5.03 -16.15 -0.15
C GLU A 34 -4.97 -16.14 -1.69
N ALA A 35 -6.07 -15.78 -2.36
CA ALA A 35 -6.08 -15.66 -3.82
C ALA A 35 -5.24 -14.46 -4.25
N ALA A 36 -5.38 -13.33 -3.56
CA ALA A 36 -4.61 -12.11 -3.78
C ALA A 36 -3.11 -12.38 -3.64
N GLU A 37 -2.73 -13.08 -2.58
CA GLU A 37 -1.36 -13.49 -2.33
C GLU A 37 -0.77 -14.35 -3.44
N ARG A 38 -1.48 -15.39 -3.87
CA ARG A 38 -0.98 -16.26 -4.96
C ARG A 38 -0.79 -15.49 -6.26
N VAL A 39 -1.73 -14.61 -6.59
CA VAL A 39 -1.63 -13.80 -7.81
C VAL A 39 -0.49 -12.79 -7.70
N ALA A 40 -0.33 -12.14 -6.56
CA ALA A 40 0.76 -11.20 -6.33
C ALA A 40 2.13 -11.90 -6.42
N ALA A 41 2.30 -13.04 -5.75
CA ALA A 41 3.53 -13.82 -5.82
C ALA A 41 3.87 -14.28 -7.25
N ALA A 42 2.86 -14.67 -8.03
CA ALA A 42 3.05 -15.06 -9.43
C ALA A 42 3.38 -13.85 -10.34
N ALA A 43 2.77 -12.69 -10.09
CA ALA A 43 2.98 -11.47 -10.87
C ALA A 43 4.35 -10.83 -10.62
N LEU A 44 4.85 -10.95 -9.39
CA LEU A 44 6.00 -10.18 -8.91
C LEU A 44 7.29 -10.97 -8.74
N GLY A 45 7.28 -12.29 -8.96
CA GLY A 45 8.44 -13.15 -8.69
C GLY A 45 9.77 -12.55 -9.14
N GLY A 46 10.55 -12.02 -8.18
CA GLY A 46 11.88 -11.42 -8.40
C GLY A 46 11.93 -9.89 -8.46
N THR A 47 10.87 -9.16 -8.11
CA THR A 47 10.86 -7.69 -8.07
C THR A 47 11.33 -7.08 -6.75
N ALA A 48 11.47 -7.90 -5.70
CA ALA A 48 11.88 -7.46 -4.36
C ALA A 48 13.21 -6.70 -4.30
N GLU A 49 14.09 -6.88 -5.30
CA GLU A 49 15.40 -6.22 -5.40
C GLU A 49 15.39 -4.94 -6.24
N LEU A 50 14.24 -4.54 -6.80
CA LEU A 50 14.15 -3.33 -7.61
C LEU A 50 14.42 -2.08 -6.76
N THR A 51 15.36 -1.26 -7.23
CA THR A 51 15.73 0.01 -6.60
C THR A 51 15.13 1.23 -7.29
N SER A 52 14.72 1.08 -8.56
CA SER A 52 14.03 2.12 -9.33
C SER A 52 12.97 1.54 -10.28
N TRP A 53 11.81 2.19 -10.33
CA TRP A 53 10.72 1.88 -11.25
C TRP A 53 10.94 2.55 -12.61
N LEU A 54 11.35 3.82 -12.60
CA LEU A 54 11.52 4.62 -13.79
C LEU A 54 12.73 4.20 -14.64
N GLU A 55 13.73 3.55 -14.03
CA GLU A 55 14.87 2.97 -14.75
C GLU A 55 14.55 1.64 -15.46
N LEU A 56 13.41 1.01 -15.17
CA LEU A 56 13.00 -0.19 -15.89
C LEU A 56 12.71 0.13 -17.37
N PRO A 57 12.98 -0.81 -18.30
CA PRO A 57 12.50 -0.68 -19.67
C PRO A 57 10.97 -0.53 -19.71
N VAL A 58 10.47 0.29 -20.64
CA VAL A 58 9.02 0.53 -20.84
C VAL A 58 8.23 -0.79 -20.93
N ASP A 59 8.71 -1.75 -21.72
CA ASP A 59 8.05 -3.05 -21.87
C ASP A 59 8.02 -3.86 -20.56
N ALA A 60 9.02 -3.68 -19.70
CA ALA A 60 9.04 -4.34 -18.39
C ALA A 60 8.02 -3.71 -17.44
N ARG A 61 7.91 -2.37 -17.40
CA ARG A 61 6.88 -1.67 -16.64
C ARG A 61 5.48 -2.10 -17.08
N ARG A 62 5.18 -2.06 -18.38
CA ARG A 62 3.87 -2.47 -18.93
C ARG A 62 3.51 -3.91 -18.58
N ARG A 63 4.47 -4.83 -18.68
CA ARG A 63 4.26 -6.23 -18.27
C ARG A 63 3.94 -6.35 -16.79
N LEU A 64 4.67 -5.63 -15.93
CA LEU A 64 4.43 -5.64 -14.49
C LEU A 64 3.07 -5.03 -14.13
N VAL A 65 2.70 -3.89 -14.72
CA VAL A 65 1.37 -3.28 -14.56
C VAL A 65 0.28 -4.27 -14.97
N GLY A 66 0.41 -4.89 -16.15
CA GLY A 66 -0.54 -5.89 -16.64
C GLY A 66 -0.68 -7.12 -15.72
N ALA A 67 0.43 -7.61 -15.17
CA ALA A 67 0.43 -8.74 -14.24
C ALA A 67 -0.21 -8.35 -12.88
N CYS A 68 0.14 -7.19 -12.34
CA CYS A 68 -0.33 -6.72 -11.04
C CYS A 68 -1.82 -6.32 -11.06
N ARG A 69 -2.36 -5.89 -12.21
CA ARG A 69 -3.79 -5.57 -12.38
C ARG A 69 -4.73 -6.74 -12.05
N SER A 70 -4.22 -7.98 -12.09
CA SER A 70 -5.01 -9.16 -11.72
C SER A 70 -5.09 -9.41 -10.22
N VAL A 71 -4.32 -8.69 -9.39
CA VAL A 71 -4.31 -8.86 -7.94
C VAL A 71 -5.58 -8.24 -7.34
N PRO A 72 -6.47 -9.02 -6.71
CA PRO A 72 -7.70 -8.50 -6.13
C PRO A 72 -7.43 -7.70 -4.84
N THR A 73 -7.20 -6.40 -5.00
CA THR A 73 -7.08 -5.42 -3.91
C THR A 73 -8.37 -4.60 -3.76
N LEU A 74 -8.67 -4.18 -2.53
CA LEU A 74 -9.73 -3.21 -2.25
C LEU A 74 -9.24 -1.76 -2.41
N GLY A 75 -7.94 -1.54 -2.26
CA GLY A 75 -7.31 -0.25 -2.49
C GLY A 75 -5.92 -0.16 -1.90
N MET A 76 -5.30 1.00 -2.07
CA MET A 76 -3.96 1.31 -1.59
C MET A 76 -3.88 2.68 -0.94
N HIS A 77 -3.08 2.80 0.11
CA HIS A 77 -2.75 4.08 0.71
C HIS A 77 -1.26 4.18 0.99
N CYS A 78 -0.66 5.27 0.53
CA CYS A 78 0.73 5.56 0.76
C CYS A 78 0.85 6.90 1.49
N VAL A 79 1.47 6.88 2.66
CA VAL A 79 1.70 8.07 3.50
C VAL A 79 3.19 8.32 3.62
N ARG A 80 3.57 9.57 3.38
CA ARG A 80 4.95 10.04 3.50
C ARG A 80 5.07 11.00 4.69
N GLY A 81 6.10 10.84 5.49
CA GLY A 81 6.53 11.80 6.50
C GLY A 81 7.70 12.57 5.96
N GLU A 82 7.75 13.87 6.26
CA GLU A 82 9.02 14.59 6.20
C GLU A 82 9.95 13.96 7.25
N GLU A 83 11.20 13.71 6.86
CA GLU A 83 12.27 13.29 7.79
C GLU A 83 12.54 14.45 8.76
N ARG A 84 11.68 14.61 9.77
CA ARG A 84 11.90 15.60 10.82
C ARG A 84 13.05 15.13 11.66
N THR A 85 14.13 15.90 11.64
CA THR A 85 15.22 15.80 12.61
C THR A 85 14.63 15.76 14.02
N GLY A 86 14.74 14.60 14.69
CA GLY A 86 14.26 14.39 16.05
C GLY A 86 12.91 13.68 16.22
N THR A 87 12.21 13.30 15.14
CA THR A 87 11.07 12.38 15.28
C THR A 87 11.61 10.96 15.43
N ALA A 88 11.38 10.34 16.58
CA ALA A 88 11.72 8.93 16.74
C ALA A 88 10.97 8.14 15.65
N PRO A 89 11.63 7.18 14.95
CA PRO A 89 11.01 6.39 13.88
C PRO A 89 9.66 5.77 14.26
N ASP A 90 9.46 5.45 15.54
CA ASP A 90 8.22 4.88 16.06
C ASP A 90 7.06 5.89 16.13
N GLY A 91 7.33 7.18 16.29
CA GLY A 91 6.30 8.23 16.30
C GLY A 91 5.67 8.46 14.93
N PHE A 92 6.48 8.42 13.86
CA PHE A 92 5.96 8.44 12.49
C PHE A 92 5.14 7.19 12.21
N ARG A 93 5.61 6.03 12.68
CA ARG A 93 4.94 4.75 12.43
C ARG A 93 3.52 4.72 12.94
N GLN A 94 3.33 5.16 14.18
CA GLN A 94 2.01 5.24 14.79
C GLN A 94 1.11 6.23 14.04
N ALA A 95 1.62 7.44 13.77
CA ALA A 95 0.83 8.48 13.10
C ALA A 95 0.37 8.07 11.68
N ALA A 96 1.21 7.39 10.91
CA ALA A 96 0.82 6.91 9.58
C ALA A 96 -0.15 5.72 9.65
N ALA A 97 -0.07 4.88 10.69
CA ALA A 97 -1.06 3.83 10.92
C ALA A 97 -2.43 4.41 11.30
N ASP A 98 -2.45 5.45 12.14
CA ASP A 98 -3.66 6.17 12.52
C ASP A 98 -4.29 6.87 11.30
N ASP A 99 -3.50 7.58 10.50
CA ASP A 99 -3.96 8.21 9.25
C ASP A 99 -4.53 7.18 8.26
N THR A 100 -3.89 6.02 8.13
CA THR A 100 -4.41 4.90 7.33
C THR A 100 -5.79 4.45 7.83
N ALA A 101 -5.96 4.31 9.15
CA ALA A 101 -7.23 3.89 9.73
C ALA A 101 -8.35 4.92 9.52
N GLU A 102 -8.02 6.20 9.62
CA GLU A 102 -8.97 7.31 9.49
C GLU A 102 -9.32 7.64 8.05
N GLN A 103 -8.32 7.84 7.18
CA GLN A 103 -8.50 8.39 5.84
C GLN A 103 -8.71 7.32 4.78
N PHE A 104 -8.03 6.20 4.88
CA PHE A 104 -8.07 5.17 3.86
C PHE A 104 -9.19 4.17 4.12
N LEU A 105 -9.21 3.55 5.30
CA LEU A 105 -10.22 2.54 5.59
C LEU A 105 -11.63 3.12 5.54
N SER A 106 -11.86 4.38 5.95
CA SER A 106 -13.20 5.00 5.93
C SER A 106 -13.76 5.16 4.51
N ARG A 107 -12.90 5.14 3.50
CA ARG A 107 -13.24 5.38 2.09
C ARG A 107 -13.25 4.11 1.25
N LEU A 108 -12.89 2.96 1.82
CA LEU A 108 -12.87 1.71 1.08
C LEU A 108 -14.28 1.33 0.58
N PRO A 109 -14.42 0.95 -0.69
CA PRO A 109 -15.70 0.53 -1.24
C PRO A 109 -16.21 -0.72 -0.50
N GLY A 110 -17.49 -0.71 -0.12
CA GLY A 110 -18.13 -1.84 0.55
C GLY A 110 -17.80 -1.98 2.04
N ARG A 111 -17.04 -1.06 2.67
CA ARG A 111 -16.84 -1.09 4.12
C ARG A 111 -18.18 -0.88 4.83
N VAL A 112 -18.59 -1.89 5.57
CA VAL A 112 -19.71 -1.82 6.52
C VAL A 112 -19.14 -1.58 7.92
N ALA A 113 -19.87 -0.86 8.78
CA ALA A 113 -19.45 -0.50 10.14
C ALA A 113 -18.93 -1.69 10.98
N ASP A 114 -19.37 -2.91 10.66
CA ASP A 114 -18.99 -4.12 11.39
C ASP A 114 -17.76 -4.85 10.84
N HIS A 115 -17.11 -4.36 9.77
CA HIS A 115 -15.90 -5.02 9.25
C HIS A 115 -14.78 -4.99 10.29
N ARG A 116 -14.18 -6.15 10.53
CA ARG A 116 -12.96 -6.22 11.35
C ARG A 116 -11.77 -5.88 10.48
N THR A 117 -10.91 -4.98 10.96
CA THR A 117 -9.65 -4.68 10.29
C THR A 117 -8.52 -5.39 11.01
N ARG A 118 -7.68 -6.09 10.26
CA ARG A 118 -6.45 -6.69 10.76
C ARG A 118 -5.26 -6.14 10.02
N PHE A 119 -4.35 -5.50 10.75
CA PHE A 119 -3.06 -5.08 10.22
C PHE A 119 -2.06 -6.23 10.33
N VAL A 120 -1.37 -6.52 9.23
CA VAL A 120 -0.41 -7.62 9.13
C VAL A 120 0.99 -7.04 8.93
N THR A 121 1.80 -7.16 9.98
CA THR A 121 3.19 -6.69 10.02
C THR A 121 4.21 -7.82 10.07
N ASP A 122 3.77 -9.07 10.28
CA ASP A 122 4.59 -10.28 10.30
C ASP A 122 4.87 -10.81 8.87
N SER A 123 5.68 -11.86 8.70
CA SER A 123 6.03 -12.39 7.38
C SER A 123 4.89 -13.06 6.60
N SER A 124 3.64 -12.97 7.05
CA SER A 124 2.47 -13.44 6.28
C SER A 124 2.32 -12.65 4.98
N PHE A 125 1.76 -13.31 3.96
CA PHE A 125 1.48 -12.74 2.64
C PHE A 125 2.70 -12.09 1.96
N PRO A 126 3.78 -12.85 1.69
CA PRO A 126 5.00 -12.32 1.10
C PRO A 126 4.80 -11.66 -0.28
N GLY A 127 3.94 -12.20 -1.14
CA GLY A 127 3.60 -11.63 -2.44
C GLY A 127 2.88 -10.29 -2.34
N LEU A 128 1.89 -10.18 -1.44
CA LEU A 128 1.24 -8.88 -1.18
C LEU A 128 2.21 -7.87 -0.58
N ARG A 129 3.15 -8.32 0.26
CA ARG A 129 4.21 -7.43 0.77
C ARG A 129 5.15 -6.98 -0.34
N GLU A 130 5.49 -7.83 -1.29
CA GLU A 130 6.28 -7.45 -2.46
C GLU A 130 5.53 -6.41 -3.31
N LEU A 131 4.21 -6.55 -3.47
CA LEU A 131 3.39 -5.54 -4.12
C LEU A 131 3.41 -4.21 -3.36
N ALA A 132 3.31 -4.25 -2.03
CA ALA A 132 3.39 -3.06 -1.19
C ALA A 132 4.75 -2.36 -1.31
N ARG A 133 5.85 -3.13 -1.35
CA ARG A 133 7.21 -2.61 -1.57
C ARG A 133 7.37 -1.95 -2.94
N LEU A 134 6.92 -2.62 -4.00
CA LEU A 134 6.97 -2.08 -5.35
C LEU A 134 6.13 -0.80 -5.45
N THR A 135 4.93 -0.81 -4.87
CA THR A 135 4.06 0.36 -4.84
C THR A 135 4.69 1.51 -4.05
N ALA A 136 5.37 1.21 -2.93
CA ALA A 136 6.10 2.21 -2.18
C ALA A 136 7.19 2.88 -3.04
N LEU A 137 7.93 2.08 -3.80
CA LEU A 137 8.93 2.57 -4.74
C LEU A 137 8.31 3.47 -5.83
N VAL A 138 7.20 3.05 -6.43
CA VAL A 138 6.48 3.83 -7.44
C VAL A 138 6.00 5.16 -6.85
N CYS A 139 5.29 5.13 -5.71
CA CYS A 139 4.81 6.34 -5.04
C CYS A 139 5.93 7.34 -4.76
N ARG A 140 7.16 6.88 -4.46
CA ARG A 140 8.32 7.76 -4.23
C ARG A 140 8.77 8.46 -5.51
N GLU A 141 8.82 7.74 -6.62
CA GLU A 141 9.36 8.23 -7.90
C GLU A 141 8.35 9.00 -8.75
N THR A 142 7.06 8.69 -8.62
CA THR A 142 5.99 9.30 -9.42
C THR A 142 5.21 10.39 -8.70
N TYR A 143 5.52 10.67 -7.43
CA TYR A 143 4.77 11.63 -6.59
C TYR A 143 4.51 12.99 -7.27
N ASP A 144 5.55 13.58 -7.86
CA ASP A 144 5.47 14.89 -8.53
C ASP A 144 5.36 14.77 -10.06
N ARG A 145 5.15 13.56 -10.59
CA ARG A 145 5.09 13.29 -12.03
C ARG A 145 3.66 13.12 -12.51
N THR A 146 3.35 13.78 -13.62
CA THR A 146 2.03 13.72 -14.27
C THR A 146 2.11 13.22 -15.72
N ASP A 147 3.30 12.81 -16.15
CA ASP A 147 3.65 12.43 -17.52
C ASP A 147 3.95 10.93 -17.66
N VAL A 148 3.62 10.11 -16.66
CA VAL A 148 3.72 8.64 -16.75
C VAL A 148 2.45 8.11 -17.46
N PRO A 149 2.58 7.38 -18.58
CA PRO A 149 1.41 6.78 -19.25
C PRO A 149 0.65 5.79 -18.35
N GLU A 150 -0.68 5.72 -18.47
CA GLU A 150 -1.54 4.85 -17.64
C GLU A 150 -1.18 3.36 -17.72
N ASP A 151 -0.66 2.89 -18.85
CA ASP A 151 -0.22 1.50 -19.02
C ASP A 151 1.18 1.23 -18.43
N GLU A 152 1.90 2.28 -18.04
CA GLU A 152 3.18 2.27 -17.35
C GLU A 152 3.08 2.71 -15.89
N ASP A 153 1.94 3.26 -15.46
CA ASP A 153 1.71 3.67 -14.08
C ASP A 153 1.14 2.49 -13.27
N LEU A 154 1.90 2.05 -12.27
CA LEU A 154 1.45 0.98 -11.39
C LEU A 154 0.28 1.42 -10.50
N LEU A 155 0.14 2.71 -10.21
CA LEU A 155 -0.94 3.20 -9.34
C LEU A 155 -2.33 2.98 -9.96
N GLU A 156 -2.39 2.95 -11.29
CA GLU A 156 -3.60 2.70 -12.09
C GLU A 156 -4.10 1.25 -12.02
N ILE A 157 -3.42 0.35 -11.30
CA ILE A 157 -3.99 -0.98 -11.00
C ILE A 157 -5.04 -0.93 -9.89
N TYR A 158 -5.03 0.12 -9.06
CA TYR A 158 -5.90 0.24 -7.90
C TYR A 158 -7.17 1.02 -8.25
N GLU A 159 -8.33 0.41 -8.01
CA GLU A 159 -9.62 1.10 -8.17
C GLU A 159 -9.76 2.30 -7.22
N THR A 160 -9.15 2.19 -6.03
CA THR A 160 -9.10 3.27 -5.05
C THR A 160 -7.70 3.35 -4.50
N TYR A 161 -7.03 4.48 -4.74
CA TYR A 161 -5.76 4.77 -4.09
C TYR A 161 -5.66 6.20 -3.57
N SER A 162 -4.76 6.40 -2.63
CA SER A 162 -4.39 7.74 -2.15
C SER A 162 -2.92 7.79 -1.78
N VAL A 163 -2.25 8.84 -2.22
CA VAL A 163 -0.87 9.15 -1.86
C VAL A 163 -0.89 10.50 -1.16
N GLY A 164 -0.40 10.54 0.07
CA GLY A 164 -0.47 11.74 0.92
C GLY A 164 0.79 11.94 1.75
N SER A 165 0.84 13.08 2.43
CA SER A 165 1.87 13.38 3.41
C SER A 165 1.25 13.65 4.77
N LEU A 166 1.88 13.16 5.84
CA LEU A 166 1.55 13.59 7.20
C LEU A 166 1.95 15.05 7.34
N SER A 167 0.97 15.95 7.21
CA SER A 167 1.16 17.32 7.63
C SER A 167 1.55 17.35 9.10
N ALA A 168 2.45 18.25 9.46
CA ALA A 168 2.62 18.62 10.85
C ALA A 168 1.28 19.14 11.37
N SER A 169 0.51 18.29 12.05
CA SER A 169 -0.31 18.83 13.12
C SER A 169 0.66 19.56 14.02
N ALA A 170 0.55 20.90 14.06
CA ALA A 170 1.26 21.72 15.02
C ALA A 170 1.12 21.08 16.41
N PRO A 171 2.14 21.17 17.29
CA PRO A 171 1.95 20.74 18.66
C PRO A 171 0.70 21.44 19.18
N ALA A 172 -0.30 20.65 19.59
CA ALA A 172 -1.41 21.17 20.36
C ALA A 172 -0.78 21.84 21.59
N GLY A 173 -0.90 23.17 21.66
CA GLY A 173 -0.36 23.94 22.76
C GLY A 173 -0.89 23.39 24.08
N GLY A 174 0.04 23.17 25.01
CA GLY A 174 -0.20 22.80 26.40
C GLY A 174 1.04 23.09 27.20
#